data_AF-A0A8J7PBJ6-F1
#
_entry.id   AF-A0A8J7PBJ6-F1
#
_cell.length_a   1.000
_cell.length_b   1.000
_cell.length_c   1.000
_cell.angle_alpha   90.00
_cell.angle_beta   90.00
_cell.angle_gamma   90.00
#
_symmetry.space_group_name_H-M   'P 1'
#
loop_
_entity.id
_entity.type
_entity.pdbx_description
1 polymer ?
#
loop_
_entity_poly.entity_id
_entity_poly.type
_entity_poly.pdbx_seq_one_letter_code
_entity_poly.pdbx_strand_id
1 'polypeptide(L)'
;MTKRRNIRKERGSIITFATILALTLVVLGSAFLFFVLFMGGQKETKNAVDAGILNAGKQALDKISVPLPAGPASTFADITTDRAANYLIGDGQINLRRVNRMWGKAMLMAINIQAMQAEGTAGSGQGNVSNAFSEAQQTSDALAKELMKQERLHQFFQDVAGQNSVRMLGNGAQIKVKAGSNWETSLLDRGCESNIVLNGGPPLFNLPPGYVLPNNYYTQCTRPNPPADAAKLYFLKGYTPLLVNDKTFWQVPFKFDDKPHLVARSTFDANTMKNQPLNWNFAVPNAFSGEGEAVKNGPTEKAMSWMLTNPREPFQLAMPHSFVKIHVDENKSHWFFYPGGPPPLPDTEFGIAQTYGYTTETQSSSMPGGGLLCTTVSAMSVLLGTDVVGRSLDGIIFGLPEGNTTAVENYLTNRCNEMISVTGHSVGVNQVHQALSNPVTIGALIAGVRDFYLYSPDGMSLKCNPAPLAIAESPWLATMISNNPDGSEKLVIDEASMPAPIFFVPTVVPAPFCSPKLALGWGLWKKDVAWQPGTGYNGCLGQIRVKRWTNVHALGVCSFP
;
A
#
# COMPACT_ATOMS: atom_id res chain seq x y z
N MET A 1 -51.14 21.24 -109.71
CA MET A 1 -50.06 20.66 -108.87
C MET A 1 -48.94 21.69 -108.86
N THR A 2 -48.35 22.17 -107.76
CA THR A 2 -47.82 21.43 -106.60
C THR A 2 -47.58 22.45 -105.46
N LYS A 3 -48.02 22.12 -104.23
CA LYS A 3 -47.90 22.96 -103.03
C LYS A 3 -46.59 22.58 -102.32
N ARG A 4 -45.56 23.45 -102.32
CA ARG A 4 -44.35 23.27 -101.49
C ARG A 4 -44.70 23.54 -100.02
N ARG A 5 -44.66 22.50 -99.19
CA ARG A 5 -44.91 22.57 -97.74
C ARG A 5 -43.56 22.61 -97.01
N ASN A 6 -43.38 23.60 -96.14
CA ASN A 6 -42.17 23.82 -95.33
C ASN A 6 -41.85 22.62 -94.43
N ILE A 7 -40.76 21.90 -94.70
CA ILE A 7 -40.12 20.95 -93.78
C ILE A 7 -39.05 21.72 -92.99
N ARG A 8 -39.46 22.44 -91.96
CA ARG A 8 -38.56 23.05 -90.96
C ARG A 8 -39.33 23.21 -89.65
N LYS A 9 -39.55 22.12 -88.91
CA LYS A 9 -40.02 22.20 -87.50
C LYS A 9 -39.68 21.00 -86.60
N GLU A 10 -39.17 19.88 -87.10
CA GLU A 10 -38.93 18.69 -86.25
C GLU A 10 -37.52 18.59 -85.61
N ARG A 11 -36.52 19.35 -86.08
CA ARG A 11 -35.17 19.32 -85.47
C ARG A 11 -35.02 20.16 -84.19
N GLY A 12 -35.94 21.08 -83.92
CA GLY A 12 -35.89 21.93 -82.71
C GLY A 12 -36.32 21.19 -81.44
N SER A 13 -37.28 20.27 -81.54
CA SER A 13 -37.84 19.56 -80.36
C SER A 13 -36.86 18.55 -79.74
N ILE A 14 -36.08 17.82 -80.56
CA ILE A 14 -35.10 16.83 -80.08
C ILE A 14 -33.92 17.50 -79.36
N ILE A 15 -33.47 18.67 -79.85
CA ILE A 15 -32.37 19.42 -79.22
C ILE A 15 -32.81 19.93 -77.85
N THR A 16 -34.03 20.46 -77.71
CA THR A 16 -34.55 20.94 -76.43
C THR A 16 -34.71 19.81 -75.42
N PHE A 17 -35.22 18.64 -75.85
CA PHE A 17 -35.37 17.47 -74.97
C PHE A 17 -34.03 16.91 -74.51
N ALA A 18 -33.05 16.80 -75.43
CA ALA A 18 -31.69 16.37 -75.10
C ALA A 18 -30.98 17.35 -74.15
N THR A 19 -31.19 18.66 -74.35
CA THR A 19 -30.62 19.71 -73.49
C THR A 19 -31.23 19.67 -72.09
N ILE A 20 -32.56 19.54 -71.97
CA ILE A 20 -33.23 19.43 -70.67
C ILE A 20 -32.78 18.16 -69.93
N LEU A 21 -32.68 17.03 -70.62
CA LEU A 21 -32.28 15.76 -70.03
C LEU A 21 -30.81 15.79 -69.60
N ALA A 22 -29.91 16.39 -70.39
CA ALA A 22 -28.53 16.64 -70.01
C ALA A 22 -28.41 17.59 -68.80
N LEU A 23 -29.21 18.66 -68.77
CA LEU A 23 -29.25 19.59 -67.64
C LEU A 23 -29.76 18.91 -66.37
N THR A 24 -30.78 18.05 -66.51
CA THR A 24 -31.35 17.29 -65.38
C THR A 24 -30.34 16.28 -64.85
N LEU A 25 -29.58 15.61 -65.72
CA LEU A 25 -28.46 14.74 -65.33
C LEU A 25 -27.34 15.50 -64.62
N VAL A 26 -26.98 16.71 -65.08
CA VAL A 26 -25.97 17.55 -64.42
C VAL A 26 -26.45 18.01 -63.04
N VAL A 27 -27.72 18.38 -62.90
CA VAL A 27 -28.31 18.77 -61.61
C VAL A 27 -28.38 17.59 -60.66
N LEU A 28 -28.83 16.41 -61.11
CA LEU A 28 -28.85 15.19 -60.31
C LEU A 28 -27.44 14.74 -59.91
N GLY A 29 -26.48 14.77 -60.83
CA GLY A 29 -25.08 14.45 -60.56
C GLY A 29 -24.46 15.40 -59.54
N SER A 30 -24.74 16.71 -59.65
CA SER A 30 -24.31 17.71 -58.67
C SER A 30 -24.93 17.46 -57.30
N ALA A 31 -26.24 17.19 -57.24
CA ALA A 31 -26.94 16.89 -55.99
C ALA A 31 -26.39 15.62 -55.32
N PHE A 32 -26.11 14.57 -56.09
CA PHE A 32 -25.54 13.32 -55.58
C PHE A 32 -24.11 13.54 -55.05
N LEU A 33 -23.31 14.37 -55.72
CA LEU A 33 -21.97 14.72 -55.27
C LEU A 33 -22.00 15.52 -53.96
N PHE A 34 -22.91 16.50 -53.83
CA PHE A 34 -23.13 17.20 -52.56
C PHE A 34 -23.57 16.26 -51.43
N PHE A 35 -24.44 15.29 -51.74
CA PHE A 35 -24.89 14.30 -50.75
C PHE A 35 -23.75 13.39 -50.28
N VAL A 36 -22.92 12.89 -51.21
CA VAL A 36 -21.74 12.07 -50.87
C VAL A 36 -20.70 12.86 -50.06
N LEU A 37 -20.45 14.13 -50.43
CA LEU A 37 -19.57 15.02 -49.67
C LEU A 37 -20.08 15.26 -48.25
N PHE A 38 -21.38 15.48 -48.10
CA PHE A 38 -22.02 15.69 -46.80
C PHE A 38 -21.94 14.44 -45.91
N MET A 39 -22.30 13.25 -46.42
CA MET A 39 -22.16 12.00 -45.68
C MET A 39 -20.70 11.66 -45.35
N GLY A 40 -19.77 11.97 -46.26
CA GLY A 40 -18.33 11.85 -46.02
C GLY A 40 -17.86 12.78 -44.90
N GLY A 41 -18.33 14.03 -44.92
CA GLY A 41 -18.06 15.04 -43.88
C GLY A 41 -18.59 14.64 -42.50
N GLN A 42 -19.74 13.99 -42.43
CA GLN A 42 -20.27 13.42 -41.18
C GLN A 42 -19.36 12.33 -40.60
N LYS A 43 -18.86 11.42 -41.46
CA LYS A 43 -17.92 10.38 -41.02
C LYS A 43 -16.57 10.96 -40.57
N GLU A 44 -16.04 11.92 -41.31
CA GLU A 44 -14.80 12.62 -40.93
C GLU A 44 -14.97 13.37 -39.60
N THR A 45 -16.10 14.06 -39.42
CA THR A 45 -16.43 14.77 -38.18
C THR A 45 -16.52 13.79 -37.01
N LYS A 46 -17.25 12.69 -37.16
CA LYS A 46 -17.36 11.66 -36.12
C LYS A 46 -15.99 11.08 -35.74
N ASN A 47 -15.18 10.70 -36.73
CA ASN A 47 -13.84 10.15 -36.47
C ASN A 47 -12.93 11.15 -35.74
N ALA A 48 -13.03 12.44 -36.08
CA ALA A 48 -12.27 13.48 -35.41
C ALA A 48 -12.70 13.69 -33.95
N VAL A 49 -14.01 13.68 -33.67
CA VAL A 49 -14.54 13.75 -32.30
C VAL A 49 -14.16 12.50 -31.50
N ASP A 50 -14.27 11.31 -32.10
CA ASP A 50 -13.84 10.04 -31.50
C ASP A 50 -12.36 10.08 -31.10
N ALA A 51 -11.48 10.58 -31.97
CA ALA A 51 -10.05 10.76 -31.66
C ALA A 51 -9.81 11.82 -30.58
N GLY A 52 -10.55 12.93 -30.62
CA GLY A 52 -10.47 14.00 -29.63
C GLY A 52 -10.81 13.53 -28.22
N ILE A 53 -11.93 12.84 -28.05
CA ILE A 53 -12.36 12.38 -26.72
C ILE A 53 -11.42 11.30 -26.18
N LEU A 54 -10.89 10.42 -27.04
CA LEU A 54 -9.88 9.44 -26.65
C LEU A 54 -8.59 10.12 -26.18
N ASN A 55 -8.18 11.22 -26.80
CA ASN A 55 -7.03 11.99 -26.30
C ASN A 55 -7.34 12.63 -24.95
N ALA A 56 -8.50 13.28 -24.81
CA ALA A 56 -8.91 13.88 -23.54
C ALA A 56 -8.91 12.87 -22.39
N GLY A 57 -9.45 11.66 -22.61
CA GLY A 57 -9.39 10.58 -21.64
C GLY A 57 -7.98 10.11 -21.30
N LYS A 58 -7.11 9.92 -22.30
CA LYS A 58 -5.71 9.53 -22.06
C LYS A 58 -4.95 10.60 -21.27
N GLN A 59 -5.15 11.87 -21.57
CA GLN A 59 -4.51 12.98 -20.86
C GLN A 59 -5.09 13.14 -19.44
N ALA A 60 -6.39 12.90 -19.25
CA ALA A 60 -7.03 12.96 -17.93
C ALA A 60 -6.43 11.99 -16.91
N LEU A 61 -5.83 10.88 -17.36
CA LEU A 61 -5.16 9.92 -16.46
C LEU A 61 -4.01 10.54 -15.67
N ASP A 62 -3.20 11.38 -16.31
CA ASP A 62 -1.91 11.84 -15.77
C ASP A 62 -1.80 13.36 -15.66
N LYS A 63 -2.48 14.13 -16.53
CA LYS A 63 -2.38 15.60 -16.59
C LYS A 63 -3.37 16.32 -15.68
N ILE A 64 -4.45 15.65 -15.28
CA ILE A 64 -5.36 16.17 -14.25
C ILE A 64 -4.93 15.55 -12.93
N SER A 65 -4.23 16.35 -12.12
CA SER A 65 -3.74 15.96 -10.80
C SER A 65 -4.10 17.01 -9.76
N VAL A 66 -4.12 16.56 -8.50
CA VAL A 66 -4.33 17.39 -7.33
C VAL A 66 -3.17 17.18 -6.35
N PRO A 67 -2.60 18.25 -5.78
CA PRO A 67 -1.59 18.12 -4.75
C PRO A 67 -2.16 17.54 -3.45
N LEU A 68 -1.36 16.74 -2.75
CA LEU A 68 -1.69 16.31 -1.38
C LEU A 68 -1.80 17.54 -0.44
N PRO A 69 -2.79 17.60 0.48
CA PRO A 69 -3.00 18.76 1.36
C PRO A 69 -1.77 19.13 2.21
N ALA A 70 -1.05 18.13 2.71
CA ALA A 70 0.18 18.31 3.48
C ALA A 70 1.45 18.22 2.62
N GLY A 71 1.32 18.16 1.28
CA GLY A 71 2.44 18.02 0.35
C GLY A 71 3.32 16.80 0.70
N PRO A 72 4.66 16.94 0.70
CA PRO A 72 5.59 15.85 1.05
C PRO A 72 5.46 15.34 2.49
N ALA A 73 4.82 16.08 3.40
CA ALA A 73 4.58 15.65 4.77
C ALA A 73 3.31 14.79 4.92
N SER A 74 2.55 14.61 3.83
CA SER A 74 1.39 13.72 3.78
C SER A 74 1.80 12.26 4.02
N THR A 75 0.92 11.51 4.69
CA THR A 75 1.05 10.04 4.84
C THR A 75 0.99 9.30 3.50
N PHE A 76 0.51 9.97 2.44
CA PHE A 76 0.37 9.40 1.09
C PHE A 76 1.49 9.82 0.12
N ALA A 77 2.53 10.54 0.56
CA ALA A 77 3.58 10.99 -0.35
C ALA A 77 4.32 9.83 -1.06
N ASP A 78 4.41 8.68 -0.41
CA ASP A 78 5.04 7.45 -0.89
C ASP A 78 4.30 6.76 -2.05
N ILE A 79 3.00 7.01 -2.21
CA ILE A 79 2.20 6.45 -3.32
C ILE A 79 2.12 7.38 -4.53
N THR A 80 2.79 8.54 -4.47
CA THR A 80 2.85 9.52 -5.57
C THR A 80 4.00 9.26 -6.54
N THR A 81 4.53 8.04 -6.56
CA THR A 81 5.50 7.55 -7.54
C THR A 81 5.04 6.22 -8.09
N ASP A 82 5.10 6.05 -9.42
CA ASP A 82 4.68 4.80 -10.09
C ASP A 82 5.76 3.71 -10.01
N ARG A 83 6.95 4.02 -9.50
CA ARG A 83 8.03 3.04 -9.33
C ARG A 83 7.86 2.28 -8.03
N ALA A 84 8.03 0.96 -8.10
CA ALA A 84 8.10 0.10 -6.92
C ALA A 84 9.34 0.39 -6.06
N ALA A 85 10.42 0.87 -6.70
CA ALA A 85 11.67 1.16 -6.03
C ALA A 85 11.60 2.48 -5.25
N ASN A 86 11.78 2.36 -3.94
CA ASN A 86 11.37 3.33 -2.92
C ASN A 86 12.40 4.44 -2.66
N TYR A 87 13.41 4.68 -3.51
CA TYR A 87 14.47 5.64 -3.16
C TYR A 87 14.03 7.11 -3.19
N LEU A 88 12.94 7.43 -3.90
CA LEU A 88 12.52 8.81 -4.17
C LEU A 88 11.21 9.12 -3.45
N ILE A 89 11.18 10.27 -2.78
CA ILE A 89 9.93 10.90 -2.34
C ILE A 89 9.13 11.22 -3.61
N GLY A 90 7.86 10.80 -3.65
CA GLY A 90 7.02 10.98 -4.84
C GLY A 90 6.70 12.45 -5.13
N ASP A 91 6.03 12.71 -6.25
CA ASP A 91 5.77 14.08 -6.74
C ASP A 91 4.71 14.85 -5.94
N GLY A 92 4.09 14.22 -4.94
CA GLY A 92 3.05 14.82 -4.11
C GLY A 92 1.73 15.03 -4.85
N GLN A 93 1.56 14.43 -6.03
CA GLN A 93 0.37 14.58 -6.88
C GLN A 93 -0.43 13.28 -6.95
N ILE A 94 -1.74 13.41 -6.77
CA ILE A 94 -2.70 12.33 -6.99
C ILE A 94 -3.48 12.61 -8.27
N ASN A 95 -3.48 11.62 -9.15
CA ASN A 95 -4.21 11.61 -10.42
C ASN A 95 -5.05 10.32 -10.52
N LEU A 96 -5.74 10.13 -11.64
CA LEU A 96 -6.64 9.00 -11.83
C LEU A 96 -5.89 7.64 -11.84
N ARG A 97 -4.61 7.62 -12.24
CA ARG A 97 -3.75 6.43 -12.15
C ARG A 97 -3.49 5.99 -10.70
N ARG A 98 -3.29 6.96 -9.80
CA ARG A 98 -2.81 6.71 -8.42
C ARG A 98 -3.90 6.78 -7.34
N VAL A 99 -5.08 7.32 -7.63
CA VAL A 99 -6.16 7.52 -6.64
C VAL A 99 -6.52 6.25 -5.86
N ASN A 100 -6.50 5.09 -6.52
CA ASN A 100 -6.80 3.82 -5.89
C ASN A 100 -5.72 3.36 -4.91
N ARG A 101 -4.45 3.74 -5.12
CA ARG A 101 -3.37 3.45 -4.17
C ARG A 101 -3.58 4.21 -2.88
N MET A 102 -4.09 5.44 -2.97
CA MET A 102 -4.42 6.28 -1.81
C MET A 102 -5.54 5.65 -1.00
N TRP A 103 -6.65 5.31 -1.67
CA TRP A 103 -7.76 4.61 -1.04
C TRP A 103 -7.36 3.24 -0.48
N GLY A 104 -6.50 2.50 -1.20
CA GLY A 104 -5.97 1.21 -0.77
C GLY A 104 -5.10 1.33 0.49
N LYS A 105 -4.13 2.25 0.51
CA LYS A 105 -3.28 2.51 1.68
C LYS A 105 -4.11 2.96 2.88
N ALA A 106 -5.05 3.88 2.69
CA ALA A 106 -5.95 4.33 3.75
C ALA A 106 -6.83 3.18 4.29
N MET A 107 -7.32 2.31 3.41
CA MET A 107 -8.07 1.12 3.78
C MET A 107 -7.21 0.15 4.59
N LEU A 108 -5.95 -0.07 4.18
CA LEU A 108 -5.03 -0.95 4.90
C LEU A 108 -4.71 -0.41 6.32
N MET A 109 -4.59 0.90 6.49
CA MET A 109 -4.51 1.51 7.84
C MET A 109 -5.77 1.26 8.67
N ALA A 110 -6.95 1.30 8.04
CA ALA A 110 -8.22 0.97 8.70
C ALA A 110 -8.35 -0.52 9.07
N ILE A 111 -7.82 -1.42 8.24
CA ILE A 111 -7.71 -2.84 8.55
C ILE A 111 -6.78 -3.04 9.75
N ASN A 112 -5.63 -2.36 9.77
CA ASN A 112 -4.65 -2.44 10.84
C ASN A 112 -5.25 -2.04 12.19
N ILE A 113 -5.94 -0.89 12.26
CA ILE A 113 -6.57 -0.47 13.51
C ILE A 113 -7.72 -1.38 13.94
N GLN A 114 -8.49 -1.95 13.00
CA GLN A 114 -9.55 -2.90 13.32
C GLN A 114 -8.98 -4.18 13.95
N ALA A 115 -7.85 -4.68 13.44
CA ALA A 115 -7.14 -5.80 14.05
C ALA A 115 -6.59 -5.44 15.44
N MET A 116 -6.02 -4.25 15.60
CA MET A 116 -5.53 -3.76 16.89
C MET A 116 -6.66 -3.60 17.92
N GLN A 117 -7.85 -3.14 17.51
CA GLN A 117 -9.03 -3.06 18.38
C GLN A 117 -9.48 -4.45 18.85
N ALA A 118 -9.49 -5.45 17.95
CA ALA A 118 -9.82 -6.83 18.31
C ALA A 118 -8.84 -7.43 19.33
N GLU A 119 -7.58 -7.00 19.32
CA GLU A 119 -6.56 -7.43 20.29
C GLU A 119 -6.46 -6.54 21.55
N GLY A 120 -7.20 -5.44 21.62
CA GLY A 120 -7.13 -4.48 22.73
C GLY A 120 -5.87 -3.60 22.73
N THR A 121 -5.21 -3.43 21.59
CA THR A 121 -3.92 -2.73 21.42
C THR A 121 -4.02 -1.47 20.55
N ALA A 122 -5.23 -0.95 20.33
CA ALA A 122 -5.51 0.15 19.40
C ALA A 122 -4.80 1.50 19.71
N GLY A 123 -4.48 1.77 20.99
CA GLY A 123 -3.77 3.00 21.39
C GLY A 123 -4.40 4.29 20.84
N SER A 124 -3.58 5.18 20.30
CA SER A 124 -3.98 6.43 19.64
C SER A 124 -4.29 6.27 18.14
N GLY A 125 -4.14 5.06 17.58
CA GLY A 125 -4.25 4.80 16.15
C GLY A 125 -5.60 5.14 15.53
N GLN A 126 -6.70 5.13 16.30
CA GLN A 126 -8.03 5.50 15.78
C GLN A 126 -8.10 6.95 15.27
N GLY A 127 -7.41 7.88 15.95
CA GLY A 127 -7.31 9.27 15.53
C GLY A 127 -6.54 9.41 14.23
N ASN A 128 -5.41 8.73 14.14
CA ASN A 128 -4.54 8.72 12.95
C ASN A 128 -5.25 8.17 11.71
N VAL A 129 -5.98 7.05 11.85
CA VAL A 129 -6.77 6.48 10.74
C VAL A 129 -7.91 7.42 10.32
N SER A 130 -8.51 8.15 11.26
CA SER A 130 -9.53 9.15 10.92
C SER A 130 -8.95 10.35 10.16
N ASN A 131 -7.73 10.78 10.49
CA ASN A 131 -7.00 11.80 9.74
C ASN A 131 -6.64 11.32 8.33
N ALA A 132 -6.08 10.12 8.19
CA ALA A 132 -5.74 9.52 6.90
C ALA A 132 -6.96 9.39 5.98
N PHE A 133 -8.09 8.92 6.53
CA PHE A 133 -9.34 8.83 5.78
C PHE A 133 -9.83 10.20 5.31
N SER A 134 -9.80 11.20 6.20
CA SER A 134 -10.26 12.56 5.87
C SER A 134 -9.38 13.19 4.79
N GLU A 135 -8.06 12.98 4.85
CA GLU A 135 -7.13 13.46 3.83
C GLU A 135 -7.33 12.74 2.48
N ALA A 136 -7.52 11.42 2.49
CA ALA A 136 -7.83 10.66 1.28
C ALA A 136 -9.15 11.11 0.65
N GLN A 137 -10.18 11.32 1.47
CA GLN A 137 -11.48 11.82 1.01
C GLN A 137 -11.36 13.23 0.43
N GLN A 138 -10.71 14.16 1.12
CA GLN A 138 -10.50 15.53 0.64
C GLN A 138 -9.77 15.57 -0.70
N THR A 139 -8.69 14.78 -0.84
CA THR A 139 -7.90 14.70 -2.07
C THR A 139 -8.71 14.05 -3.20
N SER A 140 -9.45 12.99 -2.91
CA SER A 140 -10.34 12.32 -3.86
C SER A 140 -11.45 13.23 -4.35
N ASP A 141 -12.10 13.97 -3.44
CA ASP A 141 -13.17 14.91 -3.77
C ASP A 141 -12.64 16.07 -4.63
N ALA A 142 -11.43 16.56 -4.34
CA ALA A 142 -10.75 17.56 -5.15
C ALA A 142 -10.40 17.03 -6.54
N LEU A 143 -9.90 15.80 -6.65
CA LEU A 143 -9.62 15.18 -7.95
C LEU A 143 -10.89 15.00 -8.78
N ALA A 144 -11.97 14.51 -8.17
CA ALA A 144 -13.26 14.37 -8.83
C ALA A 144 -13.76 15.72 -9.36
N LYS A 145 -13.64 16.80 -8.58
CA LYS A 145 -14.00 18.16 -9.01
C LYS A 145 -13.15 18.65 -10.18
N GLU A 146 -11.83 18.41 -10.17
CA GLU A 146 -10.97 18.77 -11.31
C GLU A 146 -11.30 17.96 -12.57
N LEU A 147 -11.61 16.68 -12.44
CA LEU A 147 -12.02 15.81 -13.55
C LEU A 147 -13.38 16.22 -14.15
N MET A 148 -14.25 16.84 -13.36
CA MET A 148 -15.54 17.37 -13.83
C MET A 148 -15.42 18.75 -14.50
N LYS A 149 -14.25 19.42 -14.44
CA LYS A 149 -14.04 20.69 -15.13
C LYS A 149 -13.84 20.49 -16.62
N GLN A 150 -14.76 21.02 -17.41
CA GLN A 150 -14.77 20.86 -18.86
C GLN A 150 -13.62 21.60 -19.56
N GLU A 151 -13.12 22.72 -19.01
CA GLU A 151 -12.11 23.58 -19.65
C GLU A 151 -10.82 22.84 -20.06
N ARG A 152 -10.28 22.01 -19.16
CA ARG A 152 -9.07 21.22 -19.44
C ARG A 152 -9.33 20.10 -20.44
N LEU A 153 -10.49 19.44 -20.32
CA LEU A 153 -10.89 18.38 -21.25
C LEU A 153 -11.10 18.93 -22.67
N HIS A 154 -11.63 20.15 -22.79
CA HIS A 154 -11.77 20.86 -24.07
C HIS A 154 -10.41 21.09 -24.74
N GLN A 155 -9.40 21.53 -23.97
CA GLN A 155 -8.06 21.74 -24.51
C GLN A 155 -7.46 20.43 -25.04
N PHE A 156 -7.46 19.37 -24.21
CA PHE A 156 -6.95 18.06 -24.63
C PHE A 156 -7.71 17.49 -25.83
N PHE A 157 -9.03 17.71 -25.91
CA PHE A 157 -9.80 17.31 -27.08
C PHE A 157 -9.35 18.05 -28.33
N GLN A 158 -9.23 19.38 -28.25
CA GLN A 158 -8.90 20.24 -29.37
C GLN A 158 -7.52 19.93 -29.96
N ASP A 159 -6.56 19.56 -29.11
CA ASP A 159 -5.18 19.22 -29.50
C ASP A 159 -5.10 18.14 -30.56
N VAL A 160 -6.04 17.18 -30.57
CA VAL A 160 -6.11 16.09 -31.56
C VAL A 160 -7.27 16.27 -32.52
N ALA A 161 -8.46 16.63 -32.04
CA ALA A 161 -9.63 16.76 -32.88
C ALA A 161 -9.43 17.83 -33.96
N GLY A 162 -8.81 18.96 -33.62
CA GLY A 162 -8.56 20.07 -34.56
C GLY A 162 -7.51 19.77 -35.62
N GLN A 163 -6.69 18.73 -35.44
CA GLN A 163 -5.69 18.30 -36.43
C GLN A 163 -6.30 17.36 -37.49
N ASN A 164 -7.45 16.75 -37.20
CA ASN A 164 -8.09 15.82 -38.12
C ASN A 164 -8.75 16.54 -39.29
N SER A 165 -8.60 15.97 -40.50
CA SER A 165 -9.15 16.56 -41.71
C SER A 165 -10.66 16.33 -41.80
N VAL A 166 -11.41 17.42 -42.00
CA VAL A 166 -12.84 17.42 -42.36
C VAL A 166 -13.06 18.03 -43.75
N ARG A 167 -12.14 17.71 -44.67
CA ARG A 167 -12.09 18.28 -46.03
C ARG A 167 -13.35 18.01 -46.86
N MET A 168 -14.13 16.99 -46.53
CA MET A 168 -15.37 16.66 -47.26
C MET A 168 -16.48 17.70 -47.00
N LEU A 169 -16.39 18.47 -45.91
CA LEU A 169 -17.20 19.67 -45.66
C LEU A 169 -16.65 20.92 -46.40
N GLY A 170 -15.48 20.77 -47.02
CA GLY A 170 -14.81 21.69 -47.91
C GLY A 170 -13.65 22.45 -47.28
N ASN A 171 -12.96 23.23 -48.11
CA ASN A 171 -11.69 23.85 -47.74
C ASN A 171 -11.85 24.82 -46.55
N GLY A 172 -10.95 24.71 -45.57
CA GLY A 172 -10.96 25.52 -44.34
C GLY A 172 -11.92 25.04 -43.24
N ALA A 173 -12.65 23.93 -43.42
CA ALA A 173 -13.41 23.33 -42.34
C ALA A 173 -12.46 22.79 -41.25
N GLN A 174 -12.78 23.06 -39.99
CA GLN A 174 -12.01 22.59 -38.83
C GLN A 174 -12.94 22.09 -37.74
N ILE A 175 -12.49 21.10 -36.98
CA ILE A 175 -13.18 20.64 -35.79
C ILE A 175 -12.87 21.58 -34.64
N LYS A 176 -13.93 21.99 -33.96
CA LYS A 176 -13.87 22.75 -32.72
C LYS A 176 -14.63 22.04 -31.62
N VAL A 177 -14.17 22.20 -30.39
CA VAL A 177 -14.95 21.85 -29.21
C VAL A 177 -16.29 22.60 -29.25
N LYS A 178 -17.38 21.88 -29.03
CA LYS A 178 -18.68 22.47 -28.73
C LYS A 178 -18.89 22.45 -27.22
N ALA A 179 -18.67 23.59 -26.58
CA ALA A 179 -18.90 23.74 -25.15
C ALA A 179 -20.41 23.62 -24.84
N GLY A 180 -20.76 22.96 -23.74
CA GLY A 180 -22.16 22.81 -23.32
C GLY A 180 -22.39 21.62 -22.38
N SER A 181 -23.67 21.31 -22.15
CA SER A 181 -24.10 20.27 -21.21
C SER A 181 -23.76 18.84 -21.65
N ASN A 182 -23.31 18.62 -22.89
CA ASN A 182 -23.01 17.29 -23.42
C ASN A 182 -21.63 16.74 -22.98
N TRP A 183 -20.86 17.55 -22.25
CA TRP A 183 -19.62 17.14 -21.60
C TRP A 183 -19.93 16.69 -20.17
N GLU A 184 -20.15 15.38 -20.03
CA GLU A 184 -20.55 14.71 -18.80
C GLU A 184 -19.52 13.64 -18.42
N THR A 185 -19.70 13.10 -17.22
CA THR A 185 -18.87 12.01 -16.67
C THR A 185 -19.75 10.81 -16.34
N SER A 186 -19.17 9.62 -16.39
CA SER A 186 -19.85 8.37 -16.04
C SER A 186 -18.95 7.45 -15.22
N LEU A 187 -19.57 6.51 -14.51
CA LEU A 187 -18.93 5.56 -13.60
C LEU A 187 -19.11 4.15 -14.16
N LEU A 188 -18.28 3.79 -15.14
CA LEU A 188 -18.40 2.51 -15.85
C LEU A 188 -17.75 1.36 -15.09
N ASP A 189 -18.08 0.13 -15.49
CA ASP A 189 -17.47 -1.10 -14.96
C ASP A 189 -17.62 -1.30 -13.44
N ARG A 190 -18.78 -0.90 -12.91
CA ARG A 190 -19.14 -1.08 -11.50
C ARG A 190 -19.03 -2.54 -11.07
N GLY A 191 -18.36 -2.78 -9.94
CA GLY A 191 -18.13 -4.12 -9.40
C GLY A 191 -17.02 -4.93 -10.08
N CYS A 192 -16.41 -4.42 -11.16
CA CYS A 192 -15.24 -5.02 -11.77
C CYS A 192 -13.97 -4.72 -10.96
N GLU A 193 -12.83 -5.28 -11.38
CA GLU A 193 -11.54 -5.04 -10.73
C GLU A 193 -11.11 -3.57 -10.77
N SER A 194 -10.54 -3.08 -9.67
CA SER A 194 -9.68 -1.88 -9.65
C SER A 194 -8.26 -2.25 -10.09
N ASN A 195 -7.36 -1.27 -10.09
CA ASN A 195 -5.93 -1.53 -10.28
C ASN A 195 -5.17 -1.85 -8.98
N ILE A 196 -5.87 -2.25 -7.90
CA ILE A 196 -5.25 -2.67 -6.63
C ILE A 196 -5.33 -4.18 -6.48
N VAL A 197 -4.17 -4.82 -6.56
CA VAL A 197 -3.96 -6.26 -6.41
C VAL A 197 -3.78 -6.60 -4.94
N LEU A 198 -4.54 -7.58 -4.47
CA LEU A 198 -4.41 -8.16 -3.14
C LEU A 198 -3.24 -9.16 -3.10
N ASN A 199 -2.52 -9.14 -1.99
CA ASN A 199 -1.46 -10.11 -1.73
C ASN A 199 -2.05 -11.37 -1.06
N GLY A 200 -1.83 -12.55 -1.64
CA GLY A 200 -2.43 -13.81 -1.23
C GLY A 200 -3.70 -14.17 -2.03
N GLY A 201 -4.51 -15.10 -1.50
CA GLY A 201 -5.71 -15.59 -2.17
C GLY A 201 -6.81 -15.97 -1.17
N PRO A 202 -8.09 -15.97 -1.57
CA PRO A 202 -9.20 -16.18 -0.66
C PRO A 202 -9.17 -17.60 -0.07
N PRO A 203 -9.56 -17.76 1.21
CA PRO A 203 -9.98 -16.70 2.14
C PRO A 203 -8.82 -15.99 2.87
N LEU A 204 -7.57 -16.40 2.63
CA LEU A 204 -6.39 -16.00 3.39
C LEU A 204 -5.50 -15.04 2.58
N PHE A 205 -5.89 -13.77 2.55
CA PHE A 205 -4.99 -12.70 2.11
C PHE A 205 -3.95 -12.40 3.19
N ASN A 206 -2.79 -11.85 2.79
CA ASN A 206 -1.71 -11.45 3.69
C ASN A 206 -2.04 -10.15 4.46
N LEU A 207 -3.18 -10.15 5.14
CA LEU A 207 -3.70 -9.08 5.98
C LEU A 207 -3.44 -9.40 7.47
N PRO A 208 -3.60 -8.42 8.38
CA PRO A 208 -3.35 -8.62 9.81
C PRO A 208 -3.99 -9.89 10.38
N PRO A 209 -3.29 -10.61 11.28
CA PRO A 209 -3.83 -11.82 11.91
C PRO A 209 -5.25 -11.62 12.45
N GLY A 210 -6.15 -12.54 12.13
CA GLY A 210 -7.55 -12.50 12.57
C GLY A 210 -8.48 -11.63 11.71
N TYR A 211 -7.96 -10.84 10.76
CA TYR A 211 -8.79 -10.10 9.81
C TYR A 211 -9.08 -10.93 8.55
N VAL A 212 -10.36 -11.05 8.20
CA VAL A 212 -10.80 -11.71 6.96
C VAL A 212 -11.47 -10.67 6.07
N LEU A 213 -10.96 -10.52 4.85
CA LEU A 213 -11.55 -9.60 3.87
C LEU A 213 -12.91 -10.15 3.39
N PRO A 214 -14.00 -9.37 3.49
CA PRO A 214 -15.32 -9.81 3.01
C PRO A 214 -15.33 -10.22 1.53
N ASN A 215 -16.03 -11.31 1.21
CA ASN A 215 -16.09 -11.88 -0.15
C ASN A 215 -16.61 -10.91 -1.22
N ASN A 216 -17.43 -9.94 -0.83
CA ASN A 216 -17.96 -8.93 -1.74
C ASN A 216 -16.93 -7.84 -2.08
N TYR A 217 -15.79 -7.73 -1.38
CA TYR A 217 -14.82 -6.64 -1.55
C TYR A 217 -13.79 -6.89 -2.65
N TYR A 218 -13.64 -8.14 -3.09
CA TYR A 218 -12.64 -8.51 -4.09
C TYR A 218 -13.24 -9.29 -5.25
N THR A 219 -12.54 -9.25 -6.39
CA THR A 219 -12.88 -9.99 -7.61
C THR A 219 -11.61 -10.44 -8.32
N GLN A 220 -11.70 -11.53 -9.08
CA GLN A 220 -10.70 -11.83 -10.10
C GLN A 220 -10.95 -10.95 -11.35
N CYS A 221 -10.02 -10.99 -12.30
CA CYS A 221 -10.16 -10.31 -13.57
C CYS A 221 -11.48 -10.70 -14.26
N THR A 222 -12.32 -9.71 -14.57
CA THR A 222 -13.66 -9.92 -15.13
C THR A 222 -13.65 -10.08 -16.66
N ARG A 223 -12.48 -10.02 -17.30
CA ARG A 223 -12.36 -10.15 -18.75
C ARG A 223 -12.71 -11.56 -19.22
N PRO A 224 -13.44 -11.71 -20.36
CA PRO A 224 -13.63 -13.01 -20.99
C PRO A 224 -12.26 -13.48 -21.53
N ASN A 225 -11.70 -14.52 -20.91
CA ASN A 225 -10.32 -15.01 -21.08
C ASN A 225 -9.27 -14.10 -20.40
N PRO A 226 -9.12 -14.20 -19.06
CA PRO A 226 -8.11 -13.44 -18.35
C PRO A 226 -6.70 -13.88 -18.78
N PRO A 227 -5.75 -12.95 -18.95
CA PRO A 227 -4.34 -13.28 -19.14
C PRO A 227 -3.82 -14.18 -18.01
N ALA A 228 -2.87 -15.08 -18.31
CA ALA A 228 -2.33 -16.01 -17.32
C ALA A 228 -1.80 -15.30 -16.05
N ASP A 229 -1.17 -14.13 -16.23
CA ASP A 229 -0.65 -13.30 -15.15
C ASP A 229 -1.76 -12.73 -14.26
N ALA A 230 -2.95 -12.46 -14.82
CA ALA A 230 -4.09 -11.91 -14.09
C ALA A 230 -5.00 -13.00 -13.49
N ALA A 231 -4.96 -14.22 -14.04
CA ALA A 231 -5.85 -15.31 -13.62
C ALA A 231 -5.65 -15.74 -12.16
N LYS A 232 -4.45 -15.51 -11.61
CA LYS A 232 -4.11 -15.83 -10.21
C LYS A 232 -4.23 -14.63 -9.28
N LEU A 233 -4.54 -13.45 -9.80
CA LEU A 233 -4.60 -12.22 -9.03
C LEU A 233 -6.04 -11.93 -8.60
N TYR A 234 -6.15 -11.38 -7.41
CA TYR A 234 -7.39 -10.84 -6.86
C TYR A 234 -7.24 -9.34 -6.71
N PHE A 235 -8.30 -8.61 -7.04
CA PHE A 235 -8.32 -7.15 -7.03
C PHE A 235 -9.42 -6.64 -6.12
N LEU A 236 -9.24 -5.47 -5.52
CA LEU A 236 -10.34 -4.76 -4.86
C LEU A 236 -11.40 -4.38 -5.91
N LYS A 237 -12.69 -4.45 -5.56
CA LYS A 237 -13.78 -4.08 -6.47
C LYS A 237 -13.93 -2.56 -6.62
N GLY A 238 -14.09 -2.11 -7.85
CA GLY A 238 -14.42 -0.73 -8.17
C GLY A 238 -15.89 -0.39 -7.94
N TYR A 239 -16.15 0.87 -7.58
CA TYR A 239 -17.48 1.45 -7.33
C TYR A 239 -18.39 0.62 -6.42
N THR A 240 -17.79 -0.16 -5.53
CA THR A 240 -18.46 -0.98 -4.51
C THR A 240 -18.04 -0.45 -3.14
N PRO A 241 -18.98 -0.21 -2.20
CA PRO A 241 -18.62 0.29 -0.88
C PRO A 241 -17.83 -0.77 -0.12
N LEU A 242 -16.62 -0.42 0.33
CA LEU A 242 -15.76 -1.26 1.15
C LEU A 242 -15.79 -0.73 2.59
N LEU A 243 -16.66 -1.27 3.44
CA LEU A 243 -16.79 -0.84 4.83
C LEU A 243 -15.73 -1.52 5.71
N VAL A 244 -14.86 -0.72 6.34
CA VAL A 244 -13.81 -1.18 7.27
C VAL A 244 -13.70 -0.16 8.41
N ASN A 245 -13.69 -0.62 9.67
CA ASN A 245 -13.62 0.25 10.87
C ASN A 245 -14.59 1.47 10.80
N ASP A 246 -15.86 1.22 10.51
CA ASP A 246 -16.93 2.23 10.35
C ASP A 246 -16.69 3.30 9.26
N LYS A 247 -15.73 3.07 8.36
CA LYS A 247 -15.40 3.96 7.24
C LYS A 247 -15.63 3.24 5.91
N THR A 248 -16.18 3.97 4.93
CA THR A 248 -16.44 3.41 3.59
C THR A 248 -15.35 3.85 2.63
N PHE A 249 -14.60 2.90 2.11
CA PHE A 249 -13.56 3.10 1.10
C PHE A 249 -14.12 2.80 -0.28
N TRP A 250 -13.59 3.50 -1.29
CA TRP A 250 -14.02 3.37 -2.67
C TRP A 250 -12.82 3.18 -3.58
N GLN A 251 -13.01 2.41 -4.65
CA GLN A 251 -12.02 2.21 -5.69
C GLN A 251 -12.65 2.55 -7.04
N VAL A 252 -11.84 3.05 -7.98
CA VAL A 252 -12.22 3.25 -9.37
C VAL A 252 -11.89 1.97 -10.15
N PRO A 253 -12.84 1.38 -10.91
CA PRO A 253 -12.57 0.18 -11.67
C PRO A 253 -11.66 0.49 -12.87
N PHE A 254 -10.64 -0.35 -13.01
CA PHE A 254 -9.67 -0.35 -14.10
C PHE A 254 -9.36 -1.79 -14.45
N LYS A 255 -10.09 -2.32 -15.44
CA LYS A 255 -9.92 -3.71 -15.89
C LYS A 255 -8.48 -4.01 -16.26
N PHE A 256 -8.00 -5.18 -15.86
CA PHE A 256 -6.60 -5.54 -16.04
C PHE A 256 -6.20 -5.47 -17.52
N ASP A 257 -5.18 -4.67 -17.83
CA ASP A 257 -4.64 -4.45 -19.18
C ASP A 257 -5.70 -4.08 -20.25
N ASP A 258 -6.84 -3.51 -19.84
CA ASP A 258 -7.84 -3.03 -20.80
C ASP A 258 -7.45 -1.65 -21.34
N LYS A 259 -7.61 -1.43 -22.64
CA LYS A 259 -7.17 -0.20 -23.30
C LYS A 259 -8.21 0.91 -23.13
N PRO A 260 -7.82 2.19 -23.01
CA PRO A 260 -8.76 3.28 -23.18
C PRO A 260 -9.46 3.16 -24.54
N HIS A 261 -10.79 3.14 -24.54
CA HIS A 261 -11.60 2.85 -25.73
C HIS A 261 -12.93 3.62 -25.72
N LEU A 262 -13.55 3.70 -26.90
CA LEU A 262 -14.88 4.31 -27.05
C LEU A 262 -15.96 3.36 -26.55
N VAL A 263 -16.98 3.92 -25.90
CA VAL A 263 -18.10 3.16 -25.35
C VAL A 263 -19.41 3.59 -25.99
N ALA A 264 -20.40 2.70 -25.98
CA ALA A 264 -21.73 3.02 -26.45
C ALA A 264 -22.40 4.04 -25.53
N ARG A 265 -23.16 4.97 -26.12
CA ARG A 265 -23.97 5.96 -25.39
C ARG A 265 -24.88 5.32 -24.36
N SER A 266 -25.59 4.25 -24.72
CA SER A 266 -26.52 3.57 -23.81
C SER A 266 -25.82 3.08 -22.54
N THR A 267 -24.61 2.52 -22.68
CA THR A 267 -23.79 2.08 -21.56
C THR A 267 -23.31 3.26 -20.71
N PHE A 268 -22.85 4.33 -21.36
CA PHE A 268 -22.40 5.54 -20.67
C PHE A 268 -23.53 6.20 -19.86
N ASP A 269 -24.65 6.50 -20.53
CA ASP A 269 -25.79 7.22 -19.95
C ASP A 269 -26.37 6.42 -18.77
N ALA A 270 -26.49 5.09 -18.90
CA ALA A 270 -27.02 4.22 -17.84
C ALA A 270 -26.20 4.25 -16.54
N ASN A 271 -24.91 4.60 -16.60
CA ASN A 271 -23.97 4.54 -15.48
C ASN A 271 -23.57 5.92 -14.94
N THR A 272 -24.20 7.00 -15.42
CA THR A 272 -24.01 8.35 -14.88
C THR A 272 -24.48 8.43 -13.43
N MET A 273 -23.95 9.38 -12.65
CA MET A 273 -24.42 9.63 -11.27
C MET A 273 -25.92 9.99 -11.19
N LYS A 274 -26.48 10.55 -12.27
CA LYS A 274 -27.91 10.87 -12.37
C LYS A 274 -28.77 9.61 -12.49
N ASN A 275 -28.36 8.65 -13.31
CA ASN A 275 -29.17 7.47 -13.63
C ASN A 275 -28.90 6.30 -12.67
N GLN A 276 -27.69 6.21 -12.12
CA GLN A 276 -27.31 5.18 -11.14
C GLN A 276 -26.44 5.81 -10.03
N PRO A 277 -27.05 6.43 -9.01
CA PRO A 277 -26.30 7.11 -7.95
C PRO A 277 -25.47 6.13 -7.10
N LEU A 278 -24.36 6.63 -6.55
CA LEU A 278 -23.57 5.96 -5.52
C LEU A 278 -23.65 6.76 -4.21
N ASN A 279 -23.45 6.08 -3.09
CA ASN A 279 -23.23 6.71 -1.78
C ASN A 279 -21.79 7.23 -1.64
N TRP A 280 -21.25 7.80 -2.73
CA TRP A 280 -19.94 8.44 -2.80
C TRP A 280 -20.14 9.85 -3.35
N ASN A 281 -20.20 10.84 -2.45
CA ASN A 281 -20.64 12.21 -2.75
C ASN A 281 -19.92 12.83 -3.97
N PHE A 282 -18.60 12.67 -4.04
CA PHE A 282 -17.78 13.08 -5.19
C PHE A 282 -17.06 11.86 -5.77
N ALA A 283 -17.85 10.97 -6.38
CA ALA A 283 -17.31 9.80 -7.07
C ALA A 283 -16.34 10.21 -8.17
N VAL A 284 -15.14 9.62 -8.13
CA VAL A 284 -14.10 9.86 -9.14
C VAL A 284 -14.50 9.15 -10.44
N PRO A 285 -14.71 9.88 -11.55
CA PRO A 285 -15.15 9.28 -12.79
C PRO A 285 -14.00 8.63 -13.56
N ASN A 286 -14.31 7.53 -14.26
CA ASN A 286 -13.39 6.88 -15.20
C ASN A 286 -13.81 7.04 -16.67
N ALA A 287 -14.99 7.61 -16.94
CA ALA A 287 -15.52 7.80 -18.28
C ALA A 287 -15.94 9.25 -18.53
N PHE A 288 -15.73 9.72 -19.76
CA PHE A 288 -15.97 11.10 -20.22
C PHE A 288 -16.72 11.09 -21.56
N SER A 289 -17.63 12.04 -21.73
CA SER A 289 -18.23 12.37 -23.03
C SER A 289 -17.70 13.69 -23.56
N GLY A 290 -17.73 13.84 -24.88
CA GLY A 290 -17.39 15.11 -25.53
C GLY A 290 -18.20 15.34 -26.78
N GLU A 291 -18.46 16.62 -27.06
CA GLU A 291 -19.11 17.08 -28.28
C GLU A 291 -18.14 17.99 -29.06
N GLY A 292 -18.02 17.72 -30.35
CA GLY A 292 -17.32 18.56 -31.30
C GLY A 292 -18.23 18.98 -32.44
N GLU A 293 -17.91 20.13 -33.04
CA GLU A 293 -18.56 20.62 -34.24
C GLU A 293 -17.54 20.94 -35.34
N ALA A 294 -17.86 20.57 -36.57
CA ALA A 294 -17.12 20.99 -37.74
C ALA A 294 -17.64 22.36 -38.19
N VAL A 295 -16.78 23.37 -38.13
CA VAL A 295 -17.14 24.76 -38.44
C VAL A 295 -16.57 25.16 -39.79
N LYS A 296 -17.45 25.70 -40.65
CA LYS A 296 -17.14 26.42 -41.90
C LYS A 296 -18.21 27.49 -42.14
N ASN A 297 -17.97 28.48 -43.00
CA ASN A 297 -19.00 29.38 -43.55
C ASN A 297 -20.03 28.56 -44.36
N GLY A 298 -20.98 27.89 -43.70
CA GLY A 298 -21.90 26.91 -44.28
C GLY A 298 -22.52 25.96 -43.24
N PRO A 299 -23.07 24.80 -43.67
CA PRO A 299 -23.70 23.83 -42.76
C PRO A 299 -22.68 23.30 -41.74
N THR A 300 -23.06 23.30 -40.46
CA THR A 300 -22.27 22.79 -39.34
C THR A 300 -22.69 21.37 -38.99
N GLU A 301 -21.70 20.47 -38.88
CA GLU A 301 -21.93 19.09 -38.44
C GLU A 301 -21.45 18.89 -37.01
N LYS A 302 -22.22 18.15 -36.22
CA LYS A 302 -21.93 17.88 -34.81
C LYS A 302 -21.80 16.39 -34.58
N ALA A 303 -20.85 15.99 -33.74
CA ALA A 303 -20.73 14.62 -33.30
C ALA A 303 -20.44 14.57 -31.80
N MET A 304 -20.88 13.48 -31.18
CA MET A 304 -20.62 13.15 -29.79
C MET A 304 -20.01 11.78 -29.67
N SER A 305 -19.13 11.65 -28.69
CA SER A 305 -18.38 10.43 -28.42
C SER A 305 -18.21 10.26 -26.92
N TRP A 306 -18.18 9.00 -26.49
CA TRP A 306 -18.01 8.60 -25.10
C TRP A 306 -16.84 7.66 -25.02
N MET A 307 -16.03 7.76 -23.98
CA MET A 307 -14.90 6.86 -23.79
C MET A 307 -14.79 6.37 -22.36
N LEU A 308 -13.99 5.32 -22.17
CA LEU A 308 -13.53 4.80 -20.89
C LEU A 308 -12.01 5.00 -20.79
N THR A 309 -11.53 5.51 -19.65
CA THR A 309 -10.10 5.61 -19.33
C THR A 309 -9.63 4.38 -18.57
N ASN A 310 -8.36 4.02 -18.76
CA ASN A 310 -7.69 2.99 -17.98
C ASN A 310 -6.17 3.22 -18.00
N PRO A 311 -5.50 3.30 -16.83
CA PRO A 311 -4.06 3.50 -16.75
C PRO A 311 -3.24 2.29 -17.21
N ARG A 312 -3.84 1.09 -17.26
CA ARG A 312 -3.22 -0.21 -17.58
C ARG A 312 -2.06 -0.59 -16.66
N GLU A 313 -2.09 -0.10 -15.43
CA GLU A 313 -1.02 -0.29 -14.48
C GLU A 313 -1.59 -0.77 -13.14
N PRO A 314 -1.37 -2.05 -12.78
CA PRO A 314 -1.74 -2.59 -11.49
C PRO A 314 -0.71 -2.20 -10.42
N PHE A 315 -1.20 -2.05 -9.19
CA PHE A 315 -0.38 -1.82 -7.99
C PHE A 315 -0.76 -2.84 -6.92
N GLN A 316 0.21 -3.26 -6.11
CA GLN A 316 -0.09 -4.07 -4.93
C GLN A 316 -0.75 -3.21 -3.84
N LEU A 317 -1.69 -3.79 -3.10
CA LEU A 317 -2.17 -3.24 -1.84
C LEU A 317 -1.00 -3.26 -0.84
N ALA A 318 -0.42 -2.10 -0.58
CA ALA A 318 0.77 -1.95 0.23
C ALA A 318 0.83 -0.58 0.92
N MET A 319 1.71 -0.47 1.91
CA MET A 319 2.21 0.77 2.49
C MET A 319 3.69 0.94 2.12
N PRO A 320 4.00 1.52 0.95
CA PRO A 320 5.37 1.90 0.62
C PRO A 320 5.96 2.83 1.70
N HIS A 321 7.29 2.90 1.75
CA HIS A 321 8.05 3.72 2.71
C HIS A 321 7.61 3.48 4.16
N SER A 322 7.49 2.21 4.54
CA SER A 322 7.15 1.80 5.90
C SER A 322 8.18 0.82 6.46
N PHE A 323 8.24 0.72 7.78
CA PHE A 323 9.23 -0.07 8.49
C PHE A 323 8.66 -0.69 9.77
N VAL A 324 9.32 -1.73 10.27
CA VAL A 324 9.13 -2.27 11.61
C VAL A 324 10.37 -1.97 12.42
N LYS A 325 10.18 -1.46 13.64
CA LYS A 325 11.26 -1.19 14.58
C LYS A 325 11.55 -2.43 15.42
N ILE A 326 12.82 -2.69 15.68
CA ILE A 326 13.28 -3.74 16.58
C ILE A 326 14.11 -3.07 17.65
N HIS A 327 13.59 -3.07 18.87
CA HIS A 327 14.27 -2.57 20.05
C HIS A 327 14.75 -3.75 20.89
N VAL A 328 16.01 -3.72 21.29
CA VAL A 328 16.56 -4.72 22.20
C VAL A 328 17.02 -4.01 23.46
N ASP A 329 16.49 -4.39 24.62
CA ASP A 329 16.84 -3.76 25.89
C ASP A 329 18.30 -4.06 26.29
N GLU A 330 18.80 -3.33 27.27
CA GLU A 330 20.02 -3.71 27.96
C GLU A 330 19.80 -5.00 28.76
N ASN A 331 20.75 -5.94 28.65
CA ASN A 331 20.67 -7.19 29.38
C ASN A 331 20.98 -6.97 30.85
N LYS A 332 20.22 -7.64 31.74
CA LYS A 332 20.38 -7.50 33.19
C LYS A 332 20.66 -8.83 33.87
N SER A 333 21.42 -8.80 34.95
CA SER A 333 21.61 -9.93 35.87
C SER A 333 20.91 -9.64 37.20
N HIS A 334 20.13 -10.62 37.65
CA HIS A 334 19.37 -10.59 38.89
C HIS A 334 19.90 -11.68 39.83
N TRP A 335 20.15 -11.36 41.09
CA TRP A 335 20.89 -12.23 42.00
C TRP A 335 20.00 -12.71 43.13
N PHE A 336 19.83 -14.03 43.24
CA PHE A 336 18.94 -14.69 44.18
C PHE A 336 19.72 -15.53 45.19
N PHE A 337 19.36 -15.40 46.46
CA PHE A 337 19.98 -16.10 47.59
C PHE A 337 18.93 -16.81 48.44
N TYR A 338 19.36 -17.75 49.29
CA TYR A 338 18.47 -18.70 49.98
C TYR A 338 18.67 -18.63 51.50
N PRO A 339 18.23 -17.54 52.17
CA PRO A 339 18.46 -17.34 53.60
C PRO A 339 17.78 -18.40 54.49
N GLY A 340 16.62 -18.93 54.05
CA GLY A 340 15.89 -19.97 54.78
C GLY A 340 16.49 -21.37 54.66
N GLY A 341 17.35 -21.62 53.66
CA GLY A 341 17.84 -22.94 53.31
C GLY A 341 17.44 -23.37 51.90
N PRO A 342 17.67 -24.63 51.51
CA PRO A 342 17.45 -25.08 50.14
C PRO A 342 15.96 -25.03 49.74
N PRO A 343 15.65 -25.00 48.43
CA PRO A 343 14.29 -25.15 47.93
C PRO A 343 13.57 -26.35 48.57
N PRO A 344 12.27 -26.23 48.91
CA PRO A 344 11.30 -25.25 48.39
C PRO A 344 11.19 -23.94 49.21
N LEU A 345 12.12 -23.68 50.13
CA LEU A 345 12.12 -22.40 50.86
C LEU A 345 12.35 -21.23 49.89
N PRO A 346 11.72 -20.07 50.15
CA PRO A 346 11.74 -18.94 49.23
C PRO A 346 13.16 -18.40 49.05
N ASP A 347 13.49 -18.05 47.81
CA ASP A 347 14.65 -17.23 47.50
C ASP A 347 14.39 -15.75 47.78
N THR A 348 15.46 -14.96 47.75
CA THR A 348 15.42 -13.51 47.92
C THR A 348 16.32 -12.88 46.89
N GLU A 349 15.75 -12.01 46.05
CA GLU A 349 16.54 -11.14 45.18
C GLU A 349 17.31 -10.13 46.05
N PHE A 350 18.61 -10.00 45.81
CA PHE A 350 19.48 -9.11 46.61
C PHE A 350 20.37 -8.24 45.72
N GLY A 351 20.41 -6.96 46.06
CA GLY A 351 21.19 -5.95 45.35
C GLY A 351 20.44 -5.31 44.18
N ILE A 352 21.11 -4.40 43.48
CA ILE A 352 20.60 -3.78 42.25
C ILE A 352 20.95 -4.68 41.08
N ALA A 353 20.01 -4.88 40.15
CA ALA A 353 20.26 -5.60 38.91
C ALA A 353 21.45 -4.98 38.15
N GLN A 354 22.41 -5.80 37.75
CA GLN A 354 23.62 -5.33 37.06
C GLN A 354 23.44 -5.46 35.55
N THR A 355 23.83 -4.45 34.79
CA THR A 355 23.77 -4.50 33.32
C THR A 355 24.98 -5.27 32.77
N TYR A 356 24.80 -6.08 31.74
CA TYR A 356 25.89 -6.63 30.92
C TYR A 356 25.62 -6.42 29.42
N GLY A 357 26.69 -6.42 28.63
CA GLY A 357 26.62 -6.15 27.20
C GLY A 357 26.09 -7.31 26.34
N TYR A 358 26.30 -7.20 25.02
CA TYR A 358 26.13 -8.27 24.04
C TYR A 358 27.44 -9.03 23.79
N THR A 359 28.27 -9.05 24.83
CA THR A 359 29.55 -9.75 24.94
C THR A 359 29.54 -10.57 26.22
N THR A 360 30.52 -11.45 26.40
CA THR A 360 30.67 -12.15 27.67
C THR A 360 31.27 -11.24 28.73
N GLU A 361 30.71 -11.24 29.93
CA GLU A 361 31.18 -10.43 31.06
C GLU A 361 31.15 -11.27 32.33
N THR A 362 32.10 -11.04 33.24
CA THR A 362 32.11 -11.69 34.54
C THR A 362 31.57 -10.75 35.59
N GLN A 363 30.55 -11.20 36.33
CA GLN A 363 29.94 -10.42 37.39
C GLN A 363 29.92 -11.19 38.71
N SER A 364 29.69 -10.46 39.80
CA SER A 364 29.71 -10.99 41.15
C SER A 364 28.70 -10.29 42.04
N SER A 365 28.13 -11.01 43.01
CA SER A 365 27.26 -10.46 44.04
C SER A 365 27.43 -11.22 45.35
N SER A 366 27.17 -10.56 46.48
CA SER A 366 27.30 -11.15 47.81
C SER A 366 26.18 -10.66 48.72
N MET A 367 25.55 -11.58 49.44
CA MET A 367 24.48 -11.26 50.40
C MET A 367 24.88 -11.65 51.82
N PRO A 368 24.95 -10.68 52.76
CA PRO A 368 25.01 -10.95 54.19
C PRO A 368 23.76 -11.73 54.63
N GLY A 369 23.95 -12.83 55.36
CA GLY A 369 22.86 -13.72 55.74
C GLY A 369 22.17 -14.44 54.57
N GLY A 370 22.80 -14.48 53.38
CA GLY A 370 22.21 -15.07 52.16
C GLY A 370 22.07 -16.60 52.16
N GLY A 371 22.37 -17.27 53.26
CA GLY A 371 22.33 -18.73 53.38
C GLY A 371 22.01 -19.18 54.81
N LEU A 372 21.39 -20.34 54.94
CA LEU A 372 21.00 -20.91 56.24
C LEU A 372 22.24 -21.12 57.12
N LEU A 373 22.24 -20.48 58.30
CA LEU A 373 23.36 -20.51 59.27
C LEU A 373 24.70 -19.97 58.72
N CYS A 374 24.66 -19.15 57.68
CA CYS A 374 25.85 -18.55 57.08
C CYS A 374 25.86 -17.03 57.30
N THR A 375 27.02 -16.45 57.62
CA THR A 375 27.20 -15.00 57.75
C THR A 375 27.13 -14.30 56.39
N THR A 376 27.66 -14.92 55.34
CA THR A 376 27.64 -14.36 53.98
C THR A 376 27.69 -15.49 52.95
N VAL A 377 26.97 -15.30 51.83
CA VAL A 377 27.08 -16.13 50.63
C VAL A 377 27.46 -15.22 49.47
N SER A 378 28.49 -15.60 48.71
CA SER A 378 29.08 -14.80 47.63
C SER A 378 29.19 -15.60 46.34
N ALA A 379 28.57 -15.09 45.28
CA ALA A 379 28.82 -15.52 43.90
C ALA A 379 29.97 -14.68 43.33
N MET A 380 31.19 -15.23 43.35
CA MET A 380 32.42 -14.45 43.15
C MET A 380 32.78 -14.14 41.70
N SER A 381 32.52 -15.07 40.78
CA SER A 381 32.89 -14.93 39.36
C SER A 381 31.94 -15.77 38.52
N VAL A 382 30.89 -15.13 38.01
CA VAL A 382 29.88 -15.77 37.15
C VAL A 382 29.98 -15.17 35.77
N LEU A 383 30.23 -16.02 34.77
CA LEU A 383 30.27 -15.64 33.36
C LEU A 383 28.84 -15.48 32.83
N LEU A 384 28.53 -14.29 32.32
CA LEU A 384 27.25 -13.90 31.75
C LEU A 384 27.39 -13.56 30.26
N GLY A 385 26.27 -13.43 29.57
CA GLY A 385 26.22 -13.01 28.16
C GLY A 385 26.45 -14.13 27.14
N THR A 386 26.63 -15.38 27.56
CA THR A 386 26.79 -16.54 26.67
C THR A 386 25.55 -16.87 25.84
N ASP A 387 24.37 -16.37 26.24
CA ASP A 387 23.11 -16.52 25.50
C ASP A 387 22.93 -15.49 24.38
N VAL A 388 23.68 -14.39 24.41
CA VAL A 388 23.55 -13.28 23.45
C VAL A 388 24.81 -13.05 22.60
N VAL A 389 25.98 -13.46 23.08
CA VAL A 389 27.26 -13.23 22.39
C VAL A 389 27.27 -13.85 20.99
N GLY A 390 27.65 -13.05 20.00
CA GLY A 390 27.77 -13.49 18.60
C GLY A 390 26.45 -13.82 17.90
N ARG A 391 25.30 -13.55 18.53
CA ARG A 391 23.99 -13.82 17.92
C ARG A 391 23.49 -12.62 17.11
N SER A 392 22.91 -12.90 15.95
CA SER A 392 22.15 -11.93 15.16
C SER A 392 20.84 -11.55 15.88
N LEU A 393 20.13 -10.53 15.37
CA LEU A 393 18.81 -10.18 15.91
C LEU A 393 17.85 -11.36 15.88
N ASP A 394 17.93 -12.18 14.82
CA ASP A 394 17.18 -13.42 14.70
C ASP A 394 17.38 -14.35 15.91
N GLY A 395 18.65 -14.64 16.24
CA GLY A 395 19.01 -15.48 17.38
C GLY A 395 18.69 -14.87 18.76
N ILE A 396 18.56 -13.54 18.83
CA ILE A 396 18.17 -12.82 20.06
C ILE A 396 16.65 -12.87 20.26
N ILE A 397 15.86 -12.68 19.19
CA ILE A 397 14.39 -12.69 19.21
C ILE A 397 13.86 -14.13 19.33
N PHE A 398 14.27 -15.01 18.42
CA PHE A 398 13.70 -16.35 18.25
C PHE A 398 14.49 -17.45 18.94
N GLY A 399 15.76 -17.21 19.24
CA GLY A 399 16.57 -18.18 19.97
C GLY A 399 16.13 -18.37 21.43
N LEU A 400 16.75 -19.35 22.07
CA LEU A 400 16.65 -19.67 23.49
C LEU A 400 16.64 -18.45 24.42
N PRO A 401 15.89 -18.43 25.55
CA PRO A 401 14.84 -19.38 25.91
C PRO A 401 13.69 -19.34 24.89
N GLU A 402 13.17 -20.51 24.52
CA GLU A 402 12.06 -20.60 23.57
C GLU A 402 10.74 -20.17 24.22
N GLY A 403 9.90 -19.51 23.42
CA GLY A 403 8.55 -19.07 23.79
C GLY A 403 7.61 -19.26 22.60
N ASN A 404 6.46 -18.58 22.59
CA ASN A 404 5.55 -18.61 21.44
C ASN A 404 6.08 -17.77 20.27
N THR A 405 7.06 -18.31 19.53
CA THR A 405 7.71 -17.64 18.39
C THR A 405 6.77 -17.49 17.19
N THR A 406 5.82 -18.40 17.00
CA THR A 406 4.86 -18.37 15.88
C THR A 406 4.03 -17.09 15.84
N ALA A 407 3.61 -16.57 17.00
CA ALA A 407 2.89 -15.30 17.06
C ALA A 407 3.76 -14.13 16.56
N VAL A 408 5.03 -14.08 16.99
CA VAL A 408 6.00 -13.06 16.55
C VAL A 408 6.27 -13.16 15.04
N GLU A 409 6.47 -14.38 14.52
CA GLU A 409 6.65 -14.66 13.09
C GLU A 409 5.45 -14.17 12.27
N ASN A 410 4.22 -14.44 12.73
CA ASN A 410 3.00 -14.02 12.05
C ASN A 410 2.88 -12.49 12.00
N TYR A 411 3.13 -11.79 13.11
CA TYR A 411 3.11 -10.32 13.13
C TYR A 411 4.16 -9.72 12.18
N LEU A 412 5.42 -10.18 12.27
CA LEU A 412 6.49 -9.67 11.42
C LEU A 412 6.25 -9.97 9.94
N THR A 413 5.85 -11.20 9.60
CA THR A 413 5.60 -11.61 8.22
C THR A 413 4.44 -10.83 7.60
N ASN A 414 3.36 -10.61 8.35
CA ASN A 414 2.26 -9.77 7.89
C ASN A 414 2.73 -8.33 7.65
N ARG A 415 3.40 -7.68 8.62
CA ARG A 415 3.89 -6.30 8.42
C ARG A 415 4.88 -6.18 7.28
N CYS A 416 5.75 -7.16 7.09
CA CYS A 416 6.66 -7.18 5.95
C CYS A 416 5.89 -7.27 4.62
N ASN A 417 4.83 -8.07 4.54
CA ASN A 417 3.98 -8.15 3.33
C ASN A 417 3.24 -6.84 3.03
N GLU A 418 2.93 -6.03 4.04
CA GLU A 418 2.36 -4.69 3.83
C GLU A 418 3.39 -3.73 3.21
N MET A 419 4.69 -3.95 3.37
CA MET A 419 5.74 -3.11 2.74
C MET A 419 5.95 -3.44 1.25
N ILE A 420 5.54 -4.64 0.80
CA ILE A 420 5.83 -5.14 -0.55
C ILE A 420 4.92 -4.50 -1.58
N SER A 421 5.48 -3.59 -2.37
CA SER A 421 4.76 -2.81 -3.39
C SER A 421 4.81 -3.43 -4.79
N VAL A 422 5.71 -4.38 -5.05
CA VAL A 422 5.78 -5.09 -6.33
C VAL A 422 4.63 -6.09 -6.44
N THR A 423 3.82 -5.94 -7.48
CA THR A 423 2.66 -6.79 -7.73
C THR A 423 3.00 -8.27 -7.84
N GLY A 424 2.21 -9.10 -7.16
CA GLY A 424 2.33 -10.56 -7.20
C GLY A 424 3.49 -11.12 -6.37
N HIS A 425 4.21 -10.26 -5.66
CA HIS A 425 5.30 -10.67 -4.77
C HIS A 425 4.82 -10.67 -3.32
N SER A 426 5.30 -11.65 -2.57
CA SER A 426 5.06 -11.80 -1.15
C SER A 426 6.33 -12.26 -0.45
N VAL A 427 6.38 -12.03 0.85
CA VAL A 427 7.49 -12.47 1.70
C VAL A 427 6.99 -13.50 2.71
N GLY A 428 7.74 -14.57 2.85
CA GLY A 428 7.49 -15.61 3.86
C GLY A 428 8.38 -15.46 5.09
N VAL A 429 8.08 -16.29 6.10
CA VAL A 429 8.80 -16.35 7.38
C VAL A 429 10.31 -16.50 7.18
N ASN A 430 10.75 -17.37 6.26
CA ASN A 430 12.18 -17.57 5.96
C ASN A 430 12.90 -16.28 5.51
N GLN A 431 12.24 -15.42 4.73
CA GLN A 431 12.84 -14.16 4.27
C GLN A 431 12.94 -13.14 5.41
N VAL A 432 12.02 -13.19 6.37
CA VAL A 432 12.10 -12.40 7.61
C VAL A 432 13.31 -12.84 8.44
N HIS A 433 13.47 -14.14 8.71
CA HIS A 433 14.64 -14.65 9.44
C HIS A 433 15.97 -14.32 8.74
N GLN A 434 16.02 -14.41 7.41
CA GLN A 434 17.20 -14.03 6.63
C GLN A 434 17.55 -12.55 6.81
N ALA A 435 16.55 -11.65 6.77
CA ALA A 435 16.77 -10.23 6.97
C ALA A 435 17.29 -9.93 8.40
N LEU A 436 16.75 -10.61 9.42
CA LEU A 436 17.16 -10.48 10.82
C LEU A 436 18.50 -11.13 11.15
N SER A 437 18.96 -12.05 10.30
CA SER A 437 20.24 -12.74 10.44
C SER A 437 21.43 -11.96 9.89
N ASN A 438 21.24 -10.70 9.50
CA ASN A 438 22.30 -9.85 8.97
C ASN A 438 23.48 -9.72 9.95
N PRO A 439 24.71 -10.18 9.61
CA PRO A 439 25.86 -10.15 10.52
C PRO A 439 26.25 -8.75 11.02
N VAL A 440 25.89 -7.70 10.28
CA VAL A 440 26.15 -6.30 10.67
C VAL A 440 25.46 -5.96 11.99
N THR A 441 24.32 -6.58 12.30
CA THR A 441 23.60 -6.32 13.55
C THR A 441 24.37 -6.80 14.77
N ILE A 442 25.20 -7.85 14.63
CA ILE A 442 26.02 -8.39 15.72
C ILE A 442 27.04 -7.34 16.16
N GLY A 443 27.79 -6.77 15.22
CA GLY A 443 28.76 -5.71 15.50
C GLY A 443 28.11 -4.46 16.10
N ALA A 444 26.93 -4.09 15.61
CA ALA A 444 26.16 -2.96 16.13
C ALA A 444 25.67 -3.18 17.58
N LEU A 445 25.19 -4.39 17.93
CA LEU A 445 24.80 -4.75 19.29
C LEU A 445 25.98 -4.62 20.26
N ILE A 446 27.15 -5.14 19.86
CA ILE A 446 28.41 -5.03 20.62
C ILE A 446 28.80 -3.56 20.82
N ALA A 447 28.62 -2.73 19.80
CA ALA A 447 28.89 -1.29 19.85
C ALA A 447 27.85 -0.47 20.63
N GLY A 448 26.85 -1.10 21.24
CA GLY A 448 25.85 -0.42 22.07
C GLY A 448 24.57 0.02 21.34
N VAL A 449 24.40 -0.31 20.06
CA VAL A 449 23.16 -0.01 19.32
C VAL A 449 22.03 -0.92 19.82
N ARG A 450 20.85 -0.34 20.03
CA ARG A 450 19.66 -1.03 20.55
C ARG A 450 18.45 -0.97 19.63
N ASP A 451 18.46 -0.04 18.67
CA ASP A 451 17.39 0.13 17.68
C ASP A 451 17.84 -0.30 16.29
N PHE A 452 17.00 -1.13 15.67
CA PHE A 452 17.18 -1.67 14.33
C PHE A 452 15.88 -1.54 13.54
N TYR A 453 15.99 -1.52 12.22
CA TYR A 453 14.87 -1.21 11.33
C TYR A 453 14.78 -2.28 10.26
N LEU A 454 13.63 -2.95 10.21
CA LEU A 454 13.25 -3.89 9.17
C LEU A 454 12.41 -3.17 8.12
N TYR A 455 12.87 -3.11 6.88
CA TYR A 455 12.27 -2.34 5.80
C TYR A 455 12.48 -3.00 4.43
N SER A 456 11.79 -2.49 3.41
CA SER A 456 11.98 -2.89 2.00
C SER A 456 12.59 -1.76 1.17
N PRO A 457 13.85 -1.88 0.70
CA PRO A 457 14.51 -0.83 -0.10
C PRO A 457 13.95 -0.71 -1.53
N ASP A 458 13.47 -1.81 -2.09
CA ASP A 458 13.06 -1.93 -3.50
C ASP A 458 11.57 -2.29 -3.69
N GLY A 459 10.83 -2.41 -2.58
CA GLY A 459 9.43 -2.84 -2.59
C GLY A 459 9.23 -4.34 -2.78
N MET A 460 10.28 -5.15 -2.68
CA MET A 460 10.28 -6.61 -2.92
C MET A 460 11.10 -7.41 -1.90
N SER A 461 12.32 -6.97 -1.61
CA SER A 461 13.25 -7.59 -0.68
C SER A 461 13.14 -6.97 0.72
N LEU A 462 13.63 -7.70 1.73
CA LEU A 462 13.68 -7.23 3.11
C LEU A 462 15.13 -7.05 3.55
N LYS A 463 15.37 -6.01 4.34
CA LYS A 463 16.65 -5.78 5.02
C LYS A 463 16.40 -5.32 6.45
N CYS A 464 17.29 -5.73 7.35
CA CYS A 464 17.35 -5.21 8.70
C CYS A 464 18.72 -4.58 8.97
N ASN A 465 18.73 -3.31 9.38
CA ASN A 465 19.94 -2.54 9.60
C ASN A 465 19.78 -1.53 10.76
N PRO A 466 20.88 -1.11 11.40
CA PRO A 466 20.88 0.06 12.29
C PRO A 466 20.63 1.35 11.50
N ALA A 467 20.18 2.41 12.17
CA ALA A 467 19.73 3.66 11.55
C ALA A 467 20.67 4.25 10.47
N PRO A 468 21.99 4.41 10.69
CA PRO A 468 22.86 5.03 9.69
C PRO A 468 22.90 4.27 8.36
N LEU A 469 22.91 2.94 8.42
CA LEU A 469 22.93 2.09 7.23
C LEU A 469 21.56 2.01 6.56
N ALA A 470 20.50 1.94 7.36
CA ALA A 470 19.13 1.95 6.86
C ALA A 470 18.83 3.23 6.06
N ILE A 471 19.23 4.40 6.59
CA ILE A 471 19.07 5.70 5.93
C ILE A 471 19.94 5.79 4.66
N ALA A 472 21.16 5.28 4.68
CA ALA A 472 22.05 5.31 3.51
C ALA A 472 21.48 4.52 2.32
N GLU A 473 20.80 3.40 2.58
CA GLU A 473 20.16 2.59 1.55
C GLU A 473 18.77 3.10 1.16
N SER A 474 18.05 3.68 2.11
CA SER A 474 16.66 4.13 1.98
C SER A 474 16.51 5.55 2.56
N PRO A 475 16.86 6.61 1.81
CA PRO A 475 16.90 7.98 2.34
C PRO A 475 15.58 8.50 2.92
N TRP A 476 14.44 7.99 2.43
CA TRP A 476 13.10 8.29 2.96
C TRP A 476 12.93 7.92 4.43
N LEU A 477 13.70 6.96 4.95
CA LEU A 477 13.66 6.61 6.38
C LEU A 477 14.06 7.80 7.25
N ALA A 478 14.97 8.66 6.79
CA ALA A 478 15.48 9.77 7.60
C ALA A 478 14.38 10.69 8.16
N THR A 479 13.26 10.83 7.44
CA THR A 479 12.14 11.69 7.85
C THR A 479 11.17 11.04 8.82
N MET A 480 11.29 9.72 9.05
CA MET A 480 10.30 8.94 9.82
C MET A 480 10.90 7.91 10.79
N ILE A 481 12.22 7.71 10.79
CA ILE A 481 12.90 6.67 11.57
C ILE A 481 12.75 6.85 13.09
N SER A 482 12.46 8.06 13.55
CA SER A 482 12.17 8.38 14.95
C SER A 482 10.72 8.13 15.36
N ASN A 483 9.83 7.81 14.41
CA ASN A 483 8.43 7.57 14.69
C ASN A 483 8.24 6.24 15.41
N ASN A 484 7.39 6.26 16.44
CA ASN A 484 6.99 5.07 17.19
C ASN A 484 5.61 4.58 16.72
N PRO A 485 5.27 3.31 16.98
CA PRO A 485 3.92 2.80 16.72
C PRO A 485 2.88 3.55 17.56
N ASP A 486 1.67 3.67 17.02
CA ASP A 486 0.53 4.35 17.65
C ASP A 486 -0.41 3.40 18.43
N GLY A 487 -0.13 2.10 18.42
CA GLY A 487 -0.78 1.11 19.28
C GLY A 487 -0.18 1.02 20.68
N SER A 488 -0.78 0.15 21.49
CA SER A 488 -0.31 -0.18 22.84
C SER A 488 0.50 -1.47 22.85
N GLU A 489 1.57 -1.51 23.64
CA GLU A 489 2.47 -2.66 23.75
C GLU A 489 1.78 -3.82 24.50
N LYS A 490 2.04 -5.05 24.04
CA LYS A 490 1.58 -6.29 24.65
C LYS A 490 2.71 -7.33 24.66
N LEU A 491 2.87 -8.05 25.77
CA LEU A 491 3.77 -9.19 25.85
C LEU A 491 3.23 -10.37 25.02
N VAL A 492 4.07 -10.88 24.12
CA VAL A 492 3.78 -12.04 23.25
C VAL A 492 4.51 -13.28 23.77
N ILE A 493 5.76 -13.09 24.19
CA ILE A 493 6.52 -14.04 24.98
C ILE A 493 6.72 -13.39 26.35
N ASP A 494 6.25 -14.08 27.40
CA ASP A 494 6.21 -13.58 28.77
C ASP A 494 6.95 -14.57 29.67
N GLU A 495 8.02 -14.09 30.31
CA GLU A 495 8.88 -14.80 31.25
C GLU A 495 9.42 -16.16 30.75
N ALA A 496 9.67 -16.30 29.44
CA ALA A 496 10.24 -17.52 28.89
C ALA A 496 11.57 -17.84 29.61
N SER A 497 11.72 -19.08 30.06
CA SER A 497 12.80 -19.46 30.97
C SER A 497 13.43 -20.78 30.58
N MET A 498 14.75 -20.88 30.72
CA MET A 498 15.45 -22.15 30.62
C MET A 498 16.69 -22.18 31.53
N PRO A 499 17.17 -23.38 31.90
CA PRO A 499 18.48 -23.53 32.55
C PRO A 499 19.60 -22.93 31.70
N ALA A 500 20.38 -22.05 32.31
CA ALA A 500 21.63 -21.57 31.71
C ALA A 500 22.74 -22.60 32.00
N PRO A 501 23.74 -22.77 31.12
CA PRO A 501 24.97 -23.51 31.39
C PRO A 501 25.89 -22.74 32.36
N ILE A 502 25.31 -22.17 33.41
CA ILE A 502 25.97 -21.47 34.49
C ILE A 502 25.86 -22.39 35.70
N PHE A 503 26.99 -22.96 36.11
CA PHE A 503 27.13 -23.75 37.33
C PHE A 503 28.40 -23.32 38.03
N PHE A 504 28.29 -23.01 39.31
CA PHE A 504 29.42 -22.56 40.12
C PHE A 504 29.24 -22.97 41.59
N VAL A 505 30.31 -22.83 42.38
CA VAL A 505 30.28 -23.05 43.82
C VAL A 505 30.38 -21.69 44.50
N PRO A 506 29.32 -21.19 45.16
CA PRO A 506 29.39 -19.96 45.93
C PRO A 506 30.41 -20.05 47.07
N THR A 507 31.05 -18.93 47.40
CA THR A 507 31.84 -18.82 48.63
C THR A 507 30.88 -18.66 49.80
N VAL A 508 30.97 -19.54 50.78
CA VAL A 508 30.11 -19.55 51.96
C VAL A 508 30.96 -19.26 53.20
N VAL A 509 30.60 -18.20 53.92
CA VAL A 509 31.19 -17.86 55.22
C VAL A 509 30.21 -18.31 56.30
N PRO A 510 30.54 -19.33 57.12
CA PRO A 510 29.65 -19.80 58.18
C PRO A 510 29.41 -18.74 59.26
N ALA A 511 28.24 -18.79 59.88
CA ALA A 511 28.01 -18.12 61.16
C ALA A 511 28.94 -18.70 62.24
N PRO A 512 29.20 -17.96 63.34
CA PRO A 512 29.93 -18.50 64.48
C PRO A 512 29.40 -19.87 64.91
N PHE A 513 30.30 -20.81 65.20
CA PHE A 513 29.99 -22.19 65.60
C PHE A 513 29.32 -23.08 64.53
N CYS A 514 29.23 -22.62 63.28
CA CYS A 514 28.73 -23.42 62.16
C CYS A 514 29.86 -23.81 61.18
N SER A 515 29.60 -24.81 60.34
CA SER A 515 30.48 -25.27 59.26
C SER A 515 29.72 -25.33 57.92
N PRO A 516 30.36 -25.09 56.76
CA PRO A 516 29.69 -25.20 55.47
C PRO A 516 29.26 -26.64 55.18
N LYS A 517 28.03 -26.83 54.71
CA LYS A 517 27.45 -28.14 54.39
C LYS A 517 27.11 -28.29 52.90
N LEU A 518 26.58 -27.23 52.29
CA LEU A 518 26.20 -27.22 50.87
C LEU A 518 26.47 -25.84 50.28
N ALA A 519 27.05 -25.80 49.09
CA ALA A 519 27.20 -24.60 48.29
C ALA A 519 26.90 -24.97 46.84
N LEU A 520 25.89 -24.33 46.24
CA LEU A 520 25.47 -24.58 44.87
C LEU A 520 25.04 -23.29 44.21
N GLY A 521 25.54 -23.03 43.01
CA GLY A 521 25.16 -21.89 42.19
C GLY A 521 24.71 -22.33 40.81
N TRP A 522 23.63 -21.73 40.30
CA TRP A 522 23.11 -21.98 38.95
C TRP A 522 22.53 -20.72 38.33
N GLY A 523 22.31 -20.74 37.01
CA GLY A 523 21.67 -19.64 36.30
C GLY A 523 20.42 -20.07 35.53
N LEU A 524 19.51 -19.12 35.33
CA LEU A 524 18.37 -19.23 34.42
C LEU A 524 18.41 -18.08 33.42
N TRP A 525 18.35 -18.40 32.13
CA TRP A 525 18.11 -17.39 31.11
C TRP A 525 16.63 -17.08 31.04
N LYS A 526 16.31 -15.80 30.87
CA LYS A 526 14.96 -15.26 30.82
C LYS A 526 14.80 -14.36 29.60
N LYS A 527 13.61 -14.37 28.99
CA LYS A 527 13.28 -13.54 27.82
C LYS A 527 11.81 -13.14 27.80
N ASP A 528 11.60 -11.86 27.55
CA ASP A 528 10.32 -11.30 27.13
C ASP A 528 10.43 -10.78 25.70
N VAL A 529 9.35 -10.94 24.94
CA VAL A 529 9.17 -10.30 23.64
C VAL A 529 7.83 -9.61 23.64
N ALA A 530 7.84 -8.29 23.49
CA ALA A 530 6.65 -7.48 23.38
C ALA A 530 6.43 -7.04 21.93
N TRP A 531 5.16 -6.93 21.55
CA TRP A 531 4.72 -6.39 20.27
C TRP A 531 3.90 -5.13 20.53
N GLN A 532 4.27 -4.04 19.87
CA GLN A 532 3.49 -2.81 19.81
C GLN A 532 3.09 -2.57 18.35
N PRO A 533 1.82 -2.77 17.97
CA PRO A 533 1.39 -2.59 16.59
C PRO A 533 1.33 -1.10 16.21
N GLY A 534 1.56 -0.82 14.92
CA GLY A 534 1.33 0.49 14.33
C GLY A 534 0.29 0.42 13.22
N THR A 535 -0.47 1.50 13.04
CA THR A 535 -1.41 1.63 11.92
C THR A 535 -0.71 1.82 10.57
N GLY A 536 0.54 2.31 10.60
CA GLY A 536 1.31 2.71 9.42
C GLY A 536 1.13 4.17 9.01
N TYR A 537 0.31 4.95 9.73
CA TYR A 537 0.07 6.37 9.45
C TYR A 537 1.36 7.21 9.38
N ASN A 538 2.32 6.92 10.25
CA ASN A 538 3.60 7.62 10.36
C ASN A 538 4.77 6.82 9.76
N GLY A 539 4.48 5.79 8.94
CA GLY A 539 5.47 4.88 8.37
C GLY A 539 5.91 3.73 9.29
N CYS A 540 5.61 3.76 10.58
CA CYS A 540 5.94 2.67 11.50
C CYS A 540 4.78 1.66 11.58
N LEU A 541 5.01 0.42 11.12
CA LEU A 541 4.02 -0.67 11.14
C LEU A 541 3.99 -1.42 12.48
N GLY A 542 4.97 -1.18 13.33
CA GLY A 542 5.04 -1.74 14.67
C GLY A 542 6.45 -1.81 15.22
N GLN A 543 6.54 -2.22 16.48
CA GLN A 543 7.79 -2.42 17.20
C GLN A 543 7.79 -3.79 17.88
N ILE A 544 8.87 -4.54 17.68
CA ILE A 544 9.23 -5.66 18.56
C ILE A 544 10.21 -5.12 19.59
N ARG A 545 9.89 -5.32 20.87
CA ARG A 545 10.81 -5.06 21.97
C ARG A 545 11.24 -6.39 22.59
N VAL A 546 12.54 -6.63 22.66
CA VAL A 546 13.10 -7.82 23.28
C VAL A 546 13.82 -7.44 24.55
N LYS A 547 13.45 -8.09 25.66
CA LYS A 547 14.11 -7.94 26.94
C LYS A 547 14.66 -9.28 27.37
N ARG A 548 15.94 -9.31 27.70
CA ARG A 548 16.63 -10.52 28.17
C ARG A 548 17.32 -10.24 29.49
N TRP A 549 17.29 -11.24 30.35
CA TRP A 549 17.99 -11.16 31.63
C TRP A 549 18.42 -12.56 32.09
N THR A 550 19.37 -12.59 33.02
CA THR A 550 19.84 -13.83 33.64
C THR A 550 19.57 -13.77 35.13
N ASN A 551 18.83 -14.73 35.66
CA ASN A 551 18.71 -14.94 37.09
C ASN A 551 19.87 -15.83 37.53
N VAL A 552 20.67 -15.38 38.50
CA VAL A 552 21.77 -16.13 39.08
C VAL A 552 21.41 -16.48 40.51
N HIS A 553 21.40 -17.76 40.81
CA HIS A 553 21.02 -18.31 42.10
C HIS A 553 22.28 -18.78 42.85
N ALA A 554 22.39 -18.42 44.13
CA ALA A 554 23.49 -18.82 45.00
C ALA A 554 22.94 -19.36 46.33
N LEU A 555 23.04 -20.68 46.50
CA LEU A 555 22.67 -21.39 47.71
C LEU A 555 23.90 -21.64 48.57
N GLY A 556 23.84 -21.20 49.83
CA GLY A 556 24.77 -21.60 50.88
C GLY A 556 24.00 -22.16 52.07
N VAL A 557 24.44 -23.31 52.57
CA VAL A 557 23.91 -23.93 53.78
C VAL A 557 25.06 -24.30 54.68
N CYS A 558 24.96 -23.88 55.92
CA CYS A 558 25.86 -24.21 56.99
C CYS A 558 25.10 -25.06 58.03
N SER A 559 25.81 -25.82 58.85
CA SER A 559 25.23 -26.56 59.97
C SER A 559 26.10 -26.46 61.20
N PHE A 560 25.48 -26.61 62.38
CA PHE A 560 26.22 -26.91 63.59
C PHE A 560 26.99 -28.24 63.41
N PRO A 561 28.17 -28.38 64.03
CA PRO A 561 28.95 -29.61 63.99
C PRO A 561 28.19 -30.82 64.53
#